data_AF-A0AAV1CPR2-F1
#
_entry.id   AF-A0AAV1CPR2-F1
#
_cell.length_a   1.000
_cell.length_b   1.000
_cell.length_c   1.000
_cell.angle_alpha   90.00
_cell.angle_beta   90.00
_cell.angle_gamma   90.00
#
_symmetry.space_group_name_H-M   'P 1'
#
loop_
_entity.id
_entity.type
_entity.pdbx_description
1 polymer ?
#
loop_
_entity_poly.entity_id
_entity_poly.type
_entity_poly.pdbx_seq_one_letter_code
_entity_poly.pdbx_strand_id
1 'polypeptide(L)'
;MANSRFRPINFLPLVFCFLIVPLTESSSDTNSVYSPCSDAKIQRKDGFSFGIAFAGYSEFLPNSSSNSPQLSPCDRRLSLSSANSQVAVFRPKVDEISLLTINTSNFFPDSYGGYMVAFAGRKYAARSRPTFVANSSHIVTSFTLVLEFKKGTLQNLYWKRFGCALCSGNGAFVCINNQYCAIRTSSCKNRGGNIDCSLGIQLSFSGTDKHDSVFNSWYEVKNLRQYSLFGLYSNLRDSLTSQFNKFF
;
A
#
# COMPACT_ATOMS: atom_id res chain seq x y z
N MET A 1 -38.45 82.44 -22.44
CA MET A 1 -38.90 81.21 -21.74
C MET A 1 -38.54 80.03 -22.62
N ALA A 2 -37.41 79.38 -22.34
CA ALA A 2 -36.83 78.33 -23.19
C ALA A 2 -36.96 76.97 -22.49
N ASN A 3 -37.61 76.04 -23.19
CA ASN A 3 -37.70 74.63 -22.88
C ASN A 3 -36.47 73.93 -23.48
N SER A 4 -35.72 73.11 -22.74
CA SER A 4 -35.15 71.84 -23.28
C SER A 4 -34.32 71.01 -22.29
N ARG A 5 -34.86 69.81 -22.05
CA ARG A 5 -34.18 68.50 -22.09
C ARG A 5 -33.19 68.12 -20.98
N PHE A 6 -33.73 67.41 -19.99
CA PHE A 6 -33.02 66.40 -19.19
C PHE A 6 -32.41 65.31 -20.11
N ARG A 7 -31.10 65.08 -19.98
CA ARG A 7 -30.41 63.92 -20.57
C ARG A 7 -30.37 62.78 -19.55
N PRO A 8 -30.70 61.53 -19.91
CA PRO A 8 -30.48 60.40 -19.02
C PRO A 8 -29.00 60.04 -19.01
N ILE A 9 -28.42 59.94 -17.81
CA ILE A 9 -27.06 59.46 -17.58
C ILE A 9 -27.13 57.92 -17.63
N ASN A 10 -26.61 57.33 -18.71
CA ASN A 10 -26.40 55.89 -18.81
C ASN A 10 -25.23 55.50 -17.90
N PHE A 11 -25.52 55.01 -16.69
CA PHE A 11 -24.52 54.31 -15.87
C PHE A 11 -24.38 52.86 -16.38
N LEU A 12 -23.27 52.62 -17.07
CA LEU A 12 -22.79 51.31 -17.49
C LEU A 12 -22.63 50.40 -16.26
N PRO A 13 -23.15 49.15 -16.22
CA PRO A 13 -22.85 48.25 -15.12
C PRO A 13 -21.40 47.77 -15.27
N LEU A 14 -20.56 48.14 -14.30
CA LEU A 14 -19.18 47.69 -14.21
C LEU A 14 -19.20 46.21 -13.82
N VAL A 15 -19.12 45.32 -14.81
CA VAL A 15 -19.03 43.87 -14.61
C VAL A 15 -17.70 43.57 -13.91
N PHE A 16 -17.75 43.39 -12.60
CA PHE A 16 -16.63 42.92 -11.81
C PHE A 16 -16.44 41.43 -12.09
N CYS A 17 -15.57 41.11 -13.04
CA CYS A 17 -15.19 39.74 -13.35
C CYS A 17 -14.36 39.21 -12.17
N PHE A 18 -15.01 38.53 -11.21
CA PHE A 18 -14.31 37.75 -10.19
C PHE A 18 -13.53 36.64 -10.90
N LEU A 19 -12.24 36.87 -11.12
CA LEU A 19 -11.30 35.83 -11.47
C LEU A 19 -11.26 34.85 -10.30
N ILE A 20 -12.04 33.77 -10.41
CA ILE A 20 -11.89 32.59 -9.57
C ILE A 20 -10.54 32.01 -9.95
N VAL A 21 -9.48 32.44 -9.25
CA VAL A 21 -8.18 31.79 -9.33
C VAL A 21 -8.41 30.40 -8.74
N PRO A 22 -8.29 29.30 -9.52
CA PRO A 22 -8.28 27.99 -8.91
C PRO A 22 -7.05 27.96 -8.00
N LEU A 23 -7.28 27.91 -6.68
CA LEU A 23 -6.24 27.49 -5.74
C LEU A 23 -5.87 26.08 -6.15
N THR A 24 -4.84 25.97 -6.98
CA THR A 24 -4.17 24.71 -7.22
C THR A 24 -3.55 24.35 -5.87
N GLU A 25 -4.22 23.47 -5.12
CA GLU A 25 -3.55 22.74 -4.05
C GLU A 25 -2.45 21.93 -4.73
N SER A 26 -1.27 22.54 -4.89
CA SER A 26 -0.06 21.77 -5.03
C SER A 26 0.04 21.00 -3.73
N SER A 27 -0.42 19.76 -3.76
CA SER A 27 -0.11 18.78 -2.73
C SER A 27 1.39 18.48 -2.82
N SER A 28 2.18 19.46 -2.38
CA SER A 28 3.61 19.32 -2.23
C SER A 28 3.80 18.44 -1.01
N ASP A 29 4.39 17.28 -1.25
CA ASP A 29 4.77 16.34 -0.21
C ASP A 29 5.64 17.05 0.83
N THR A 30 5.12 17.22 2.04
CA THR A 30 5.79 17.96 3.12
C THR A 30 6.65 17.07 4.00
N ASN A 31 6.66 15.75 3.76
CA ASN A 31 7.39 14.80 4.58
C ASN A 31 8.76 14.49 3.98
N SER A 32 9.83 15.07 4.54
CA SER A 32 11.20 14.80 4.10
C SER A 32 11.80 13.49 4.62
N VAL A 33 11.02 12.65 5.31
CA VAL A 33 11.50 11.36 5.84
C VAL A 33 11.42 10.27 4.77
N TYR A 34 12.59 9.85 4.29
CA TYR A 34 12.71 8.78 3.29
C TYR A 34 13.09 7.41 3.89
N SER A 35 13.70 7.39 5.07
CA SER A 35 14.09 6.15 5.75
C SER A 35 12.87 5.50 6.42
N PRO A 36 12.62 4.19 6.19
CA PRO A 36 11.53 3.47 6.86
C PRO A 36 11.78 3.35 8.37
N CYS A 37 13.02 3.45 8.83
CA CYS A 37 13.38 3.37 10.25
C CYS A 37 13.45 4.74 10.94
N SER A 38 12.95 5.80 10.32
CA SER A 38 12.87 7.13 10.92
C SER A 38 11.43 7.46 11.28
N ASP A 39 11.22 8.17 12.38
CA ASP A 39 9.88 8.62 12.78
C ASP A 39 9.43 9.77 11.87
N ALA A 40 8.20 9.69 11.36
CA ALA A 40 7.59 10.70 10.52
C ALA A 40 6.24 11.15 11.11
N LYS A 41 5.87 12.41 10.83
CA LYS A 41 4.56 12.95 11.14
C LYS A 41 3.94 13.51 9.85
N ILE A 42 2.93 12.83 9.33
CA ILE A 42 2.42 13.04 7.97
C ILE A 42 1.07 13.75 7.96
N GLN A 43 0.80 14.48 6.88
CA GLN A 43 -0.53 14.96 6.49
C GLN A 43 -1.07 14.17 5.29
N ARG A 44 -2.35 14.37 4.94
CA ARG A 44 -2.92 13.82 3.71
C ARG A 44 -2.06 14.18 2.49
N LYS A 45 -1.92 13.23 1.57
CA LYS A 45 -1.16 13.32 0.32
C LYS A 45 0.38 13.45 0.47
N ASP A 46 0.92 13.49 1.69
CA ASP A 46 2.38 13.34 1.91
C ASP A 46 2.84 11.95 1.45
N GLY A 47 4.12 11.83 1.07
CA GLY A 47 4.76 10.54 0.89
C GLY A 47 5.11 9.92 2.24
N PHE A 48 4.83 8.62 2.44
CA PHE A 48 5.17 7.93 3.68
C PHE A 48 6.07 6.72 3.44
N SER A 49 7.31 6.78 3.94
CA SER A 49 8.26 5.67 3.82
C SER A 49 7.97 4.55 4.81
N PHE A 50 7.82 3.33 4.29
CA PHE A 50 7.77 2.12 5.09
C PHE A 50 8.51 0.98 4.38
N GLY A 51 8.93 -0.01 5.14
CA GLY A 51 9.64 -1.19 4.64
C GLY A 51 8.82 -2.46 4.74
N ILE A 52 9.14 -3.41 3.89
CA ILE A 52 8.72 -4.81 3.98
C ILE A 52 9.98 -5.65 4.02
N ALA A 53 10.20 -6.35 5.13
CA ALA A 53 11.30 -7.28 5.31
C ALA A 53 10.83 -8.71 5.06
N PHE A 54 11.58 -9.47 4.27
CA PHE A 54 11.40 -10.89 3.98
C PHE A 54 12.46 -11.67 4.73
N ALA A 55 12.05 -12.62 5.55
CA ALA A 55 12.92 -13.49 6.32
C ALA A 55 12.16 -14.75 6.77
N GLY A 56 12.84 -15.67 7.45
CA GLY A 56 12.19 -16.75 8.19
C GLY A 56 11.34 -16.20 9.35
N TYR A 57 10.30 -16.93 9.75
CA TYR A 57 9.44 -16.52 10.86
C TYR A 57 10.21 -16.23 12.16
N SER A 58 11.17 -17.10 12.49
CA SER A 58 12.03 -16.98 13.67
C SER A 58 12.93 -15.76 13.65
N GLU A 59 13.28 -15.23 12.47
CA GLU A 59 14.22 -14.11 12.32
C GLU A 59 13.61 -12.77 12.77
N PHE A 60 12.29 -12.71 12.92
CA PHE A 60 11.58 -11.56 13.49
C PHE A 60 11.43 -11.65 15.02
N LEU A 61 11.93 -12.73 15.62
CA LEU A 61 11.89 -13.00 17.06
C LEU A 61 13.32 -12.98 17.60
N PRO A 62 13.60 -12.26 18.70
CA PRO A 62 14.93 -12.26 19.28
C PRO A 62 15.27 -13.65 19.81
N ASN A 63 16.49 -14.11 19.51
CA ASN A 63 17.01 -15.45 19.80
C ASN A 63 16.17 -16.60 19.20
N SER A 64 15.38 -16.34 18.16
CA SER A 64 14.53 -17.34 17.48
C SER A 64 13.57 -18.08 18.42
N SER A 65 13.25 -17.51 19.59
CA SER A 65 12.36 -18.12 20.57
C SER A 65 10.91 -17.69 20.33
N SER A 66 10.00 -18.67 20.29
CA SER A 66 8.56 -18.45 20.13
C SER A 66 7.91 -17.67 21.29
N ASN A 67 8.57 -17.62 22.45
CA ASN A 67 8.11 -16.87 23.62
C ASN A 67 8.61 -15.42 23.63
N SER A 68 9.47 -15.04 22.69
CA SER A 68 10.02 -13.70 22.61
C SER A 68 9.03 -12.72 21.98
N PRO A 69 9.03 -11.43 22.40
CA PRO A 69 8.28 -10.41 21.71
C PRO A 69 8.84 -10.20 20.30
N GLN A 70 7.96 -10.16 19.31
CA GLN A 70 8.36 -9.79 17.95
C GLN A 70 8.95 -8.38 17.94
N LEU A 71 10.09 -8.19 17.30
CA LEU A 71 10.74 -6.88 17.18
C LEU A 71 10.53 -6.27 15.79
N SER A 72 10.70 -4.95 15.70
CA SER A 72 10.70 -4.27 14.40
C SER A 72 11.98 -4.63 13.64
N PRO A 73 11.93 -4.82 12.32
CA PRO A 73 13.12 -4.92 11.46
C PRO A 73 14.14 -3.77 11.60
N CYS A 74 13.75 -2.63 12.19
CA CYS A 74 14.67 -1.54 12.54
C CYS A 74 15.43 -1.77 13.86
N ASP A 75 15.10 -2.81 14.63
CA ASP A 75 15.74 -3.12 15.91
C ASP A 75 17.02 -3.92 15.67
N ARG A 76 18.15 -3.35 16.09
CA ARG A 76 19.49 -3.95 15.97
C ARG A 76 19.67 -5.30 16.68
N ARG A 77 18.75 -5.68 17.56
CA ARG A 77 18.75 -7.01 18.21
C ARG A 77 18.29 -8.10 17.26
N LEU A 78 17.65 -7.74 16.15
CA LEU A 78 17.39 -8.68 15.07
C LEU A 78 18.63 -8.75 14.18
N SER A 79 19.14 -9.95 14.01
CA SER A 79 20.30 -10.25 13.15
C SER A 79 19.89 -10.37 11.67
N LEU A 80 18.97 -9.53 11.19
CA LEU A 80 18.42 -9.60 9.83
C LEU A 80 19.49 -9.41 8.75
N SER A 81 20.51 -8.59 8.99
CA SER A 81 21.60 -8.37 8.03
C SER A 81 22.51 -9.59 7.85
N SER A 82 22.57 -10.46 8.86
CA SER A 82 23.30 -11.74 8.78
C SER A 82 22.37 -12.93 8.52
N ALA A 83 21.06 -12.75 8.69
CA ALA A 83 20.06 -13.70 8.21
C ALA A 83 19.87 -13.52 6.71
N ASN A 84 19.57 -14.59 5.99
CA ASN A 84 19.23 -14.52 4.57
C ASN A 84 17.89 -13.77 4.38
N SER A 85 17.95 -12.43 4.43
CA SER A 85 16.80 -11.54 4.42
C SER A 85 16.88 -10.54 3.28
N GLN A 86 15.72 -10.07 2.84
CA GLN A 86 15.58 -9.07 1.79
C GLN A 86 14.64 -7.96 2.25
N VAL A 87 14.89 -6.72 1.87
CA VAL A 87 14.00 -5.60 2.20
C VAL A 87 13.55 -4.90 0.92
N ALA A 88 12.26 -4.57 0.86
CA ALA A 88 11.70 -3.64 -0.10
C ALA A 88 11.21 -2.40 0.64
N VAL A 89 11.50 -1.21 0.11
CA VAL A 89 11.07 0.07 0.70
C VAL A 89 10.14 0.77 -0.27
N PHE A 90 9.04 1.28 0.26
CA PHE A 90 8.02 1.98 -0.50
C PHE A 90 7.74 3.34 0.11
N ARG A 91 7.34 4.28 -0.75
CA ARG A 91 6.95 5.62 -0.35
C ARG A 91 5.69 6.09 -1.08
N PRO A 92 4.54 5.43 -0.85
CA PRO A 92 3.26 5.84 -1.42
C PRO A 92 2.81 7.20 -0.87
N LYS A 93 1.90 7.84 -1.60
CA LYS A 93 1.14 8.98 -1.07
C LYS A 93 0.09 8.50 -0.09
N VAL A 94 0.00 9.17 1.05
CA VAL A 94 -0.97 8.87 2.10
C VAL A 94 -2.37 9.24 1.65
N ASP A 95 -3.32 8.37 1.97
CA ASP A 95 -4.74 8.51 1.64
C ASP A 95 -5.05 8.44 0.14
N GLU A 96 -4.15 7.82 -0.64
CA GLU A 96 -4.34 7.46 -2.04
C GLU A 96 -4.36 5.93 -2.18
N ILE A 97 -5.34 5.38 -2.89
CA ILE A 97 -5.42 3.94 -3.12
C ILE A 97 -4.24 3.52 -4.01
N SER A 98 -3.29 2.80 -3.41
CA SER A 98 -2.07 2.35 -4.07
C SER A 98 -2.00 0.83 -4.12
N LEU A 99 -1.55 0.29 -5.25
CA LEU A 99 -1.16 -1.10 -5.40
C LEU A 99 0.36 -1.15 -5.59
N LEU A 100 1.05 -1.73 -4.62
CA LEU A 100 2.48 -1.97 -4.73
C LEU A 100 2.73 -3.32 -5.36
N THR A 101 3.72 -3.40 -6.23
CA THR A 101 4.12 -4.65 -6.88
C THR A 101 5.59 -4.96 -6.55
N ILE A 102 5.85 -6.17 -6.07
CA ILE A 102 7.21 -6.72 -5.95
C ILE A 102 7.36 -7.77 -7.03
N ASN A 103 8.24 -7.49 -7.98
CA ASN A 103 8.54 -8.40 -9.06
C ASN A 103 9.34 -9.60 -8.52
N THR A 104 8.83 -10.81 -8.75
CA THR A 104 9.46 -12.07 -8.31
C THR A 104 10.27 -12.75 -9.41
N SER A 105 10.62 -12.07 -10.51
CA SER A 105 11.47 -12.59 -11.60
C SER A 105 12.83 -13.08 -11.10
N ASN A 106 13.50 -12.28 -10.27
CA ASN A 106 14.82 -12.59 -9.71
C ASN A 106 14.79 -12.74 -8.18
N PHE A 107 13.61 -12.67 -7.58
CA PHE A 107 13.40 -12.72 -6.14
C PHE A 107 12.32 -13.74 -5.80
N PHE A 108 12.68 -14.72 -4.98
CA PHE A 108 11.80 -15.81 -4.58
C PHE A 108 11.62 -15.79 -3.07
N PRO A 109 10.44 -15.38 -2.55
CA PRO A 109 10.24 -15.24 -1.12
C PRO A 109 10.53 -16.51 -0.31
N ASP A 110 10.34 -17.70 -0.90
CA ASP A 110 10.65 -18.99 -0.26
C ASP A 110 12.15 -19.18 -0.03
N SER A 111 13.01 -18.62 -0.88
CA SER A 111 14.46 -18.63 -0.69
C SER A 111 14.92 -17.78 0.50
N TYR A 112 14.11 -16.81 0.93
CA TYR A 112 14.39 -15.91 2.06
C TYR A 112 13.52 -16.25 3.28
N GLY A 113 13.15 -17.53 3.44
CA GLY A 113 12.43 -18.01 4.62
C GLY A 113 10.91 -17.87 4.57
N GLY A 114 10.34 -17.27 3.51
CA GLY A 114 8.92 -17.42 3.19
C GLY A 114 7.94 -16.55 3.98
N TYR A 115 8.40 -15.70 4.89
CA TYR A 115 7.57 -14.76 5.65
C TYR A 115 7.95 -13.32 5.36
N MET A 116 7.00 -12.40 5.59
CA MET A 116 7.27 -10.97 5.55
C MET A 116 6.64 -10.19 6.71
N VAL A 117 7.29 -9.08 7.05
CA VAL A 117 6.86 -8.10 8.05
C VAL A 117 6.93 -6.71 7.44
N ALA A 118 5.82 -5.96 7.52
CA ALA A 118 5.82 -4.53 7.22
C ALA A 118 6.23 -3.74 8.46
N PHE A 119 7.01 -2.68 8.28
CA PHE A 119 7.54 -1.90 9.39
C PHE A 119 7.75 -0.44 9.04
N ALA A 120 7.62 0.45 10.02
CA ALA A 120 8.09 1.81 9.94
C ALA A 120 8.34 2.46 11.31
N GLY A 121 9.14 3.51 11.32
CA GLY A 121 9.46 4.29 12.52
C GLY A 121 10.51 3.65 13.42
N ARG A 122 10.98 4.44 14.39
CA ARG A 122 12.00 4.04 15.38
C ARG A 122 11.46 4.05 16.80
N LYS A 123 10.81 5.15 17.21
CA LYS A 123 10.34 5.33 18.59
C LYS A 123 9.14 4.44 18.88
N TYR A 124 8.16 4.43 17.98
CA TYR A 124 6.99 3.56 18.09
C TYR A 124 7.24 2.17 17.48
N ALA A 125 8.21 2.08 16.56
CA ALA A 125 8.64 0.83 15.92
C ALA A 125 7.44 -0.01 15.44
N ALA A 126 6.52 0.65 14.74
CA ALA A 126 5.28 0.06 14.27
C ALA A 126 5.61 -1.05 13.28
N ARG A 127 4.95 -2.20 13.45
CA ARG A 127 5.21 -3.41 12.66
C ARG A 127 3.98 -4.28 12.56
N SER A 128 3.85 -5.00 11.46
CA SER A 128 2.83 -6.03 11.31
C SER A 128 3.30 -7.37 11.87
N ARG A 129 2.36 -8.26 12.16
CA ARG A 129 2.69 -9.66 12.46
C ARG A 129 3.31 -10.33 11.22
N PRO A 130 4.24 -11.30 11.37
CA PRO A 130 4.77 -12.03 10.23
C PRO A 130 3.63 -12.73 9.51
N THR A 131 3.57 -12.54 8.19
CA THR A 131 2.59 -13.24 7.34
C THR A 131 3.32 -14.19 6.41
N PHE A 132 2.73 -15.36 6.20
CA PHE A 132 3.21 -16.31 5.21
C PHE A 132 3.09 -15.69 3.81
N VAL A 133 4.16 -15.85 3.02
CA VAL A 133 4.24 -15.41 1.63
C VAL A 133 4.45 -16.62 0.73
N ALA A 134 5.47 -17.43 0.97
CA ALA A 134 5.75 -18.57 0.09
C ALA A 134 6.50 -19.70 0.80
N ASN A 135 6.40 -20.90 0.22
CA ASN A 135 7.30 -22.02 0.45
C ASN A 135 7.54 -22.74 -0.89
N SER A 136 8.21 -23.90 -0.85
CA SER A 136 8.50 -24.70 -2.05
C SER A 136 7.26 -25.14 -2.84
N SER A 137 6.09 -25.19 -2.21
CA SER A 137 4.85 -25.71 -2.81
C SER A 137 3.83 -24.62 -3.14
N HIS A 138 3.78 -23.54 -2.37
CA HIS A 138 2.72 -22.53 -2.46
C HIS A 138 3.27 -21.11 -2.31
N ILE A 139 2.63 -20.15 -2.98
CA ILE A 139 2.90 -18.72 -2.85
C ILE A 139 1.58 -17.92 -2.81
N VAL A 140 1.49 -16.99 -1.87
CA VAL A 140 0.42 -15.99 -1.75
C VAL A 140 0.91 -14.74 -2.45
N THR A 141 0.15 -14.26 -3.43
CA THR A 141 0.56 -13.14 -4.29
C THR A 141 -0.26 -11.88 -4.09
N SER A 142 -1.33 -11.93 -3.30
CA SER A 142 -2.22 -10.78 -3.06
C SER A 142 -2.35 -10.50 -1.56
N PHE A 143 -2.00 -9.30 -1.16
CA PHE A 143 -2.06 -8.85 0.23
C PHE A 143 -2.78 -7.50 0.33
N THR A 144 -3.34 -7.23 1.50
CA THR A 144 -3.75 -5.87 1.87
C THR A 144 -3.06 -5.47 3.16
N LEU A 145 -2.35 -4.35 3.10
CA LEU A 145 -1.73 -3.73 4.26
C LEU A 145 -2.57 -2.52 4.69
N VAL A 146 -2.83 -2.45 5.99
CA VAL A 146 -3.49 -1.29 6.60
C VAL A 146 -2.47 -0.55 7.43
N LEU A 147 -2.35 0.76 7.17
CA LEU A 147 -1.53 1.68 7.94
C LEU A 147 -2.45 2.56 8.79
N GLU A 148 -2.38 2.37 10.11
CA GLU A 148 -3.21 3.09 11.07
C GLU A 148 -2.42 4.23 11.69
N PHE A 149 -2.91 5.45 11.51
CA PHE A 149 -2.29 6.66 12.00
C PHE A 149 -3.13 7.34 13.07
N LYS A 150 -2.47 7.95 14.04
CA LYS A 150 -3.10 8.80 15.04
C LYS A 150 -2.37 10.13 15.07
N LYS A 151 -3.08 11.22 14.77
CA LYS A 151 -2.51 12.57 14.70
C LYS A 151 -1.26 12.66 13.80
N GLY A 152 -1.29 11.94 12.67
CA GLY A 152 -0.20 11.89 11.69
C GLY A 152 0.96 10.97 12.07
N THR A 153 0.90 10.25 13.19
CA THR A 153 1.93 9.29 13.59
C THR A 153 1.42 7.87 13.42
N LEU A 154 2.17 7.04 12.68
CA LEU A 154 1.84 5.63 12.49
C LEU A 154 1.83 4.90 13.85
N GLN A 155 0.71 4.25 14.15
CA GLN A 155 0.51 3.45 15.36
C GLN A 155 0.64 1.96 15.07
N ASN A 156 -0.07 1.49 14.05
CA ASN A 156 -0.14 0.07 13.72
C ASN A 156 0.02 -0.18 12.23
N LEU A 157 0.55 -1.36 11.92
CA LEU A 157 0.57 -1.96 10.59
C LEU A 157 -0.03 -3.35 10.72
N TYR A 158 -0.98 -3.70 9.86
CA TYR A 158 -1.51 -5.06 9.89
C TYR A 158 -1.97 -5.55 8.53
N TRP A 159 -1.80 -6.85 8.32
CA TRP A 159 -2.26 -7.55 7.14
C TRP A 159 -3.73 -7.93 7.29
N LYS A 160 -4.56 -7.51 6.34
CA LYS A 160 -5.95 -7.95 6.30
C LYS A 160 -6.05 -9.28 5.56
N ARG A 161 -6.76 -10.23 6.17
CA ARG A 161 -7.03 -11.57 5.60
C ARG A 161 -8.44 -11.58 5.02
N PHE A 162 -8.59 -12.22 3.86
CA PHE A 162 -9.85 -12.26 3.10
C PHE A 162 -10.45 -13.66 2.95
N GLY A 163 -9.78 -14.66 3.53
CA GLY A 163 -10.17 -16.05 3.35
C GLY A 163 -9.95 -16.52 1.91
N CYS A 164 -10.63 -17.60 1.55
CA CYS A 164 -10.37 -18.34 0.32
C CYS A 164 -11.46 -18.22 -0.75
N ALA A 165 -12.42 -17.30 -0.59
CA ALA A 165 -13.49 -17.11 -1.58
C ALA A 165 -12.92 -16.87 -3.00
N LEU A 166 -11.77 -16.20 -3.08
CA LEU A 166 -11.05 -15.89 -4.32
C LEU A 166 -10.30 -17.08 -4.96
N CYS A 167 -10.20 -18.24 -4.30
CA CYS A 167 -9.50 -19.41 -4.83
C CYS A 167 -10.38 -20.32 -5.68
N SER A 168 -11.66 -19.97 -5.83
CA SER A 168 -12.66 -20.82 -6.45
C SER A 168 -12.55 -20.72 -7.97
N GLY A 169 -12.47 -21.86 -8.67
CA GLY A 169 -12.62 -21.92 -10.14
C GLY A 169 -11.37 -22.27 -10.96
N ASN A 170 -10.20 -22.45 -10.35
CA ASN A 170 -8.99 -22.90 -11.08
C ASN A 170 -8.08 -23.79 -10.20
N GLY A 171 -7.68 -24.96 -10.72
CA GLY A 171 -6.87 -25.96 -10.01
C GLY A 171 -5.44 -25.54 -9.63
N ALA A 172 -4.96 -24.40 -10.14
CA ALA A 172 -3.68 -23.81 -9.74
C ALA A 172 -3.74 -23.10 -8.37
N PHE A 173 -4.93 -22.79 -7.87
CA PHE A 173 -5.13 -22.10 -6.59
C PHE A 173 -5.45 -23.08 -5.48
N VAL A 174 -4.91 -22.82 -4.29
CA VAL A 174 -5.08 -23.64 -3.09
C VAL A 174 -5.40 -22.72 -1.92
N CYS A 175 -6.41 -23.09 -1.15
CA CYS A 175 -6.75 -22.44 0.09
C CYS A 175 -5.86 -22.96 1.23
N ILE A 176 -5.09 -22.08 1.86
CA ILE A 176 -4.24 -22.43 3.01
C ILE A 176 -4.90 -21.94 4.30
N ASN A 177 -5.12 -22.86 5.23
CA ASN A 177 -5.65 -22.61 6.59
C ASN A 177 -6.95 -21.79 6.61
N ASN A 178 -7.78 -21.89 5.57
CA ASN A 178 -9.00 -21.09 5.39
C ASN A 178 -8.78 -19.57 5.43
N GLN A 179 -7.54 -19.11 5.27
CA GLN A 179 -7.14 -17.71 5.48
C GLN A 179 -6.50 -17.08 4.25
N TYR A 180 -5.73 -17.87 3.49
CA TYR A 180 -4.92 -17.37 2.39
C TYR A 180 -5.25 -18.09 1.10
N CYS A 181 -5.41 -17.30 0.04
CA CYS A 181 -5.43 -17.85 -1.31
C CYS A 181 -4.02 -17.90 -1.88
N ALA A 182 -3.52 -19.11 -2.10
CA ALA A 182 -2.19 -19.35 -2.61
C ALA A 182 -2.26 -19.97 -4.01
N ILE A 183 -1.18 -19.79 -4.77
CA ILE A 183 -0.92 -20.40 -6.06
C ILE A 183 0.12 -21.49 -5.83
N ARG A 184 0.00 -22.63 -6.51
CA ARG A 184 1.06 -23.64 -6.50
C ARG A 184 2.32 -23.06 -7.12
N THR A 185 3.47 -23.20 -6.44
CA THR A 185 4.74 -22.62 -6.89
C THR A 185 5.12 -23.13 -8.30
N SER A 186 4.78 -24.37 -8.65
CA SER A 186 5.00 -24.95 -9.99
C SER A 186 4.20 -24.27 -11.12
N SER A 187 3.13 -23.54 -10.78
CA SER A 187 2.32 -22.80 -11.77
C SER A 187 2.90 -21.41 -12.09
N CYS A 188 3.89 -20.95 -11.33
CA CYS A 188 4.52 -19.65 -11.53
C CYS A 188 5.48 -19.63 -12.71
N LYS A 189 5.50 -18.53 -13.49
CA LYS A 189 6.36 -18.33 -14.67
C LYS A 189 7.83 -18.67 -14.41
N ASN A 190 8.36 -18.18 -13.30
CA ASN A 190 9.79 -18.34 -12.97
C ASN A 190 10.11 -19.73 -12.37
N ARG A 191 9.14 -20.65 -12.36
CA ARG A 191 9.25 -22.02 -11.87
C ARG A 191 8.70 -23.04 -12.88
N GLY A 192 8.62 -22.65 -14.16
CA GLY A 192 8.21 -23.52 -15.27
C GLY A 192 6.71 -23.49 -15.60
N GLY A 193 5.92 -22.66 -14.91
CA GLY A 193 4.50 -22.45 -15.21
C GLY A 193 4.24 -21.23 -16.11
N ASN A 194 2.97 -20.80 -16.19
CA ASN A 194 2.54 -19.69 -17.06
C ASN A 194 1.93 -18.51 -16.27
N ILE A 195 1.80 -18.61 -14.95
CA ILE A 195 1.13 -17.60 -14.11
C ILE A 195 2.17 -16.61 -13.57
N ASP A 196 1.90 -15.31 -13.68
CA ASP A 196 2.72 -14.30 -12.98
C ASP A 196 2.41 -14.31 -11.47
N CYS A 197 3.45 -14.62 -10.69
CA CYS A 197 3.41 -14.73 -9.23
C CYS A 197 4.06 -13.53 -8.51
N SER A 198 4.20 -12.40 -9.20
CA SER A 198 4.60 -11.13 -8.57
C SER A 198 3.66 -10.77 -7.42
N LEU A 199 4.21 -10.23 -6.34
CA LEU A 199 3.43 -9.90 -5.14
C LEU A 199 2.74 -8.55 -5.34
N GLY A 200 1.42 -8.52 -5.24
CA GLY A 200 0.59 -7.32 -5.19
C GLY A 200 0.18 -7.01 -3.75
N ILE A 201 0.40 -5.76 -3.33
CA ILE A 201 0.08 -5.30 -1.98
C ILE A 201 -0.79 -4.05 -2.08
N GLN A 202 -2.08 -4.22 -1.81
CA GLN A 202 -3.02 -3.11 -1.73
C GLN A 202 -2.82 -2.35 -0.41
N LEU A 203 -2.69 -1.03 -0.49
CA LEU A 203 -2.59 -0.17 0.68
C LEU A 203 -3.92 0.46 1.05
N SER A 204 -4.11 0.67 2.34
CA SER A 204 -5.24 1.43 2.89
C SER A 204 -4.80 2.18 4.14
N PHE A 205 -5.28 3.40 4.29
CA PHE A 205 -4.91 4.29 5.39
C PHE A 205 -6.13 4.52 6.29
N SER A 206 -5.93 4.43 7.60
CA SER A 206 -6.96 4.67 8.60
C SER A 206 -6.48 5.66 9.67
N GLY A 207 -7.44 6.31 10.33
CA GLY A 207 -7.19 7.25 11.41
C GLY A 207 -7.04 8.69 10.94
N THR A 208 -6.12 9.45 11.55
CA THR A 208 -6.00 10.90 11.32
C THR A 208 -4.59 11.36 11.02
N ASP A 209 -4.51 12.46 10.28
CA ASP A 209 -3.29 13.14 9.89
C ASP A 209 -2.80 14.14 10.97
N LYS A 210 -1.68 14.83 10.75
CA LYS A 210 -1.08 15.74 11.75
C LYS A 210 -1.94 16.95 12.12
N HIS A 211 -2.96 17.25 11.32
CA HIS A 211 -3.94 18.33 11.49
C HIS A 211 -5.32 17.78 11.89
N ASP A 212 -5.38 16.54 12.40
CA ASP A 212 -6.59 15.83 12.81
C ASP A 212 -7.59 15.57 11.66
N SER A 213 -7.17 15.69 10.39
CA SER A 213 -8.00 15.32 9.25
C SER A 213 -8.08 13.81 9.08
N VAL A 214 -9.29 13.28 8.84
CA VAL A 214 -9.54 11.83 8.72
C VAL A 214 -9.07 11.30 7.36
N PHE A 215 -8.45 10.12 7.38
CA PHE A 215 -8.14 9.35 6.17
C PHE A 215 -9.37 8.59 5.67
N ASN A 216 -9.63 8.65 4.37
CA ASN A 216 -10.85 8.14 3.73
C ASN A 216 -10.61 6.86 2.93
N SER A 217 -9.37 6.59 2.51
CA SER A 217 -9.03 5.43 1.69
C SER A 217 -9.46 4.09 2.29
N TRP A 218 -9.48 3.94 3.63
CA TRP A 218 -10.05 2.74 4.27
C TRP A 218 -11.55 2.55 4.00
N TYR A 219 -12.34 3.63 4.04
CA TYR A 219 -13.77 3.58 3.75
C TYR A 219 -14.02 3.35 2.26
N GLU A 220 -13.21 3.97 1.40
CA GLU A 220 -13.27 3.77 -0.05
C GLU A 220 -12.96 2.32 -0.44
N VAL A 221 -11.93 1.71 0.16
CA VAL A 221 -11.61 0.29 -0.05
C VAL A 221 -12.75 -0.62 0.45
N LYS A 222 -13.45 -0.27 1.53
CA LYS A 222 -14.64 -1.02 1.99
C LYS A 222 -15.78 -0.96 0.95
N ASN A 223 -16.00 0.19 0.33
CA ASN A 223 -17.05 0.39 -0.68
C ASN A 223 -16.68 -0.22 -2.03
N LEU A 224 -15.42 -0.12 -2.46
CA LEU A 224 -14.92 -0.75 -3.68
C LEU A 224 -14.96 -2.29 -3.60
N ARG A 225 -14.85 -2.86 -2.40
CA ARG A 225 -14.98 -4.32 -2.17
C ARG A 225 -16.36 -4.89 -2.45
N GLN A 226 -17.43 -4.09 -2.38
CA GLN A 226 -18.77 -4.55 -2.76
C GLN A 226 -18.83 -4.93 -4.25
N TYR A 227 -17.89 -4.44 -5.06
CA TYR A 227 -17.81 -4.70 -6.51
C TYR A 227 -16.78 -5.76 -6.90
N SER A 228 -16.34 -6.62 -5.98
CA SER A 228 -15.33 -7.66 -6.26
C SER A 228 -14.08 -7.05 -6.91
N LEU A 229 -13.29 -6.35 -6.09
CA LEU A 229 -12.00 -5.79 -6.48
C LEU A 229 -11.05 -6.82 -7.12
N PHE A 230 -11.28 -8.12 -6.88
CA PHE A 230 -10.57 -9.16 -7.62
C PHE A 230 -10.86 -9.07 -9.11
N GLY A 231 -12.12 -9.00 -9.55
CA GLY A 231 -12.45 -8.89 -10.97
C GLY A 231 -11.99 -7.56 -11.59
N LEU A 232 -12.11 -6.46 -10.85
CA LEU A 232 -11.70 -5.14 -11.35
C LEU A 232 -10.17 -4.99 -11.43
N TYR A 233 -9.43 -5.51 -10.44
CA TYR A 233 -7.95 -5.45 -10.43
C TYR A 233 -7.27 -6.59 -11.18
N SER A 234 -7.87 -7.79 -11.29
CA SER A 234 -7.39 -8.82 -12.22
C SER A 234 -7.54 -8.33 -13.65
N ASN A 235 -8.68 -7.71 -13.98
CA ASN A 235 -8.90 -7.11 -15.30
C ASN A 235 -8.00 -5.89 -15.54
N LEU A 236 -7.70 -5.06 -14.53
CA LEU A 236 -6.72 -3.98 -14.66
C LEU A 236 -5.30 -4.51 -14.85
N ARG A 237 -4.91 -5.59 -14.14
CA ARG A 237 -3.62 -6.24 -14.34
C ARG A 237 -3.53 -6.84 -15.73
N ASP A 238 -4.55 -7.55 -16.19
CA ASP A 238 -4.62 -8.12 -17.55
C ASP A 238 -4.71 -7.02 -18.62
N SER A 239 -5.39 -5.90 -18.36
CA SER A 239 -5.48 -4.74 -19.25
C SER A 239 -4.16 -3.97 -19.35
N LEU A 240 -3.45 -3.74 -18.24
CA LEU A 240 -2.14 -3.10 -18.22
C LEU A 240 -1.06 -4.01 -18.86
N THR A 241 -1.11 -5.32 -18.59
CA THR A 241 -0.18 -6.30 -19.17
C THR A 241 -0.43 -6.50 -20.67
N SER A 242 -1.68 -6.52 -21.13
CA SER A 242 -2.03 -6.61 -22.55
C SER A 242 -1.76 -5.32 -23.33
N GLN A 243 -1.83 -4.15 -22.70
CA GLN A 243 -1.39 -2.90 -23.32
C GLN A 243 0.13 -2.83 -23.43
N PHE A 244 0.88 -3.26 -22.40
CA PHE A 244 2.35 -3.30 -22.45
C PHE A 244 2.89 -4.21 -23.57
N ASN A 245 2.27 -5.38 -23.78
CA ASN A 245 2.62 -6.30 -24.88
C ASN A 245 2.21 -5.81 -26.28
N LYS A 246 1.52 -4.66 -26.40
CA LYS A 246 1.22 -4.02 -27.69
C LYS A 246 2.19 -2.88 -28.03
N PHE A 247 2.97 -2.42 -27.05
CA PHE A 247 3.97 -1.35 -27.24
C PHE A 247 5.41 -1.88 -27.35
N PHE A 248 5.63 -3.18 -27.16
CA PHE A 248 6.91 -3.87 -27.37
C PHE A 248 6.71 -5.19 -28.11
#